data_AF-A0A6L8M497-F1
#
_entry.id   AF-A0A6L8M497-F1
#
_cell.length_a   1.000
_cell.length_b   1.000
_cell.length_c   1.000
_cell.angle_alpha   90.00
_cell.angle_beta   90.00
_cell.angle_gamma   90.00
#
_symmetry.space_group_name_H-M   'P 1'
#
loop_
_entity.id
_entity.type
_entity.pdbx_description
1 polymer ?
#
loop_
_entity_poly.entity_id
_entity_poly.type
_entity_poly.pdbx_seq_one_letter_code
_entity_poly.pdbx_strand_id
1 'polypeptide(L)'
;MKKWLIAALAGFIIVGCSNNTAGLRIDGASQTVLFGDNVLAGRLHIDDISTAQVDGRARGVVRVTSQYKGDQHIQYRFYWYDDSGLEVNTKLGPWRQTVVRGMETISISEVSVNPNGKQFRIQIRESDN
;
A
#
# COMPACT_ATOMS: atom_id res chain seq x y z
N MET A 1 -48.19 25.70 17.08
CA MET A 1 -46.86 25.54 17.72
C MET A 1 -46.29 24.11 17.66
N LYS A 2 -47.05 23.06 17.32
CA LYS A 2 -46.54 21.67 17.27
C LYS A 2 -45.94 21.23 15.93
N LYS A 3 -46.29 21.91 14.83
CA LYS A 3 -45.77 21.63 13.47
C LYS A 3 -44.33 22.12 13.26
N TRP A 4 -43.91 23.16 14.01
CA TRP A 4 -42.55 23.69 13.98
C TRP A 4 -41.54 22.81 14.71
N LEU A 5 -41.98 22.05 15.74
CA LEU A 5 -41.14 21.10 16.45
C LEU A 5 -40.78 19.87 15.58
N ILE A 6 -41.65 19.47 14.65
CA ILE A 6 -41.40 18.34 13.75
C ILE A 6 -40.38 18.74 12.67
N ALA A 7 -40.41 19.98 12.20
CA ALA A 7 -39.45 20.49 11.22
C ALA A 7 -38.03 20.64 11.81
N ALA A 8 -37.91 20.99 13.10
CA ALA A 8 -36.62 21.09 13.77
C ALA A 8 -35.94 19.73 14.00
N LEU A 9 -36.73 18.66 14.20
CA LEU A 9 -36.19 17.31 14.45
C LEU A 9 -35.69 16.62 13.17
N ALA A 10 -36.23 16.99 12.00
CA ALA A 10 -35.81 16.44 10.71
C ALA A 10 -34.44 16.96 10.22
N GLY A 11 -33.96 18.09 10.75
CA GLY A 11 -32.68 18.69 10.35
C GLY A 11 -31.43 18.02 10.95
N PHE A 12 -31.57 17.19 11.98
CA PHE A 12 -30.44 16.65 12.75
C PHE A 12 -29.85 15.34 12.19
N ILE A 13 -30.35 14.82 11.07
CA ILE A 13 -29.99 13.49 10.56
C ILE A 13 -28.80 13.52 9.57
N ILE A 14 -28.26 14.70 9.21
CA ILE A 14 -27.21 14.83 8.17
C ILE A 14 -25.81 15.10 8.75
N VAL A 15 -25.51 14.57 9.94
CA VAL A 15 -24.12 14.57 10.47
C VAL A 15 -23.61 13.14 10.50
N GLY A 16 -23.24 12.65 9.32
CA GLY A 16 -22.70 11.30 9.12
C GLY A 16 -21.54 11.29 8.14
N CYS A 17 -20.61 12.23 8.24
CA CYS A 17 -19.33 12.13 7.53
C CYS A 17 -18.37 11.27 8.35
N SER A 18 -18.28 9.98 8.04
CA SER A 18 -17.15 9.15 8.45
C SER A 18 -15.89 9.66 7.73
N ASN A 19 -14.94 10.23 8.48
CA ASN A 19 -13.65 10.70 7.96
C ASN A 19 -12.58 9.59 7.94
N ASN A 20 -12.97 8.33 7.69
CA ASN A 20 -12.00 7.28 7.38
C ASN A 20 -11.76 7.22 5.87
N THR A 21 -11.31 8.34 5.28
CA THR A 21 -10.62 8.28 4.00
C THR A 21 -9.20 7.81 4.32
N ALA A 22 -8.94 6.52 4.14
CA ALA A 22 -7.59 6.01 4.13
C ALA A 22 -6.87 6.76 2.99
N GLY A 23 -6.17 7.83 3.36
CA GLY A 23 -5.60 8.74 2.38
C GLY A 23 -4.47 8.01 1.67
N LEU A 24 -4.60 7.90 0.36
CA LEU A 24 -3.61 7.32 -0.51
C LEU A 24 -2.44 8.29 -0.62
N ARG A 25 -1.28 7.90 -0.11
CA ARG A 25 -0.03 8.66 -0.30
C ARG A 25 0.77 8.02 -1.41
N ILE A 26 1.05 8.81 -2.45
CA ILE A 26 2.05 8.50 -3.47
C ILE A 26 3.27 9.31 -3.08
N ASP A 27 4.35 8.64 -2.69
CA ASP A 27 5.63 9.31 -2.54
C ASP A 27 6.11 9.73 -3.94
N GLY A 28 6.27 11.03 -4.18
CA GLY A 28 6.58 11.58 -5.51
C GLY A 28 7.91 11.08 -6.08
N ALA A 29 8.82 10.59 -5.22
CA ALA A 29 10.07 9.96 -5.61
C ALA A 29 9.91 8.47 -6.01
N SER A 30 8.76 7.86 -5.72
CA SER A 30 8.51 6.43 -5.85
C SER A 30 7.05 6.18 -6.30
N GLN A 31 6.76 6.40 -7.59
CA GLN A 31 5.48 5.98 -8.21
C GLN A 31 5.25 4.46 -8.17
N THR A 32 6.25 3.72 -7.69
CA THR A 32 6.30 2.27 -7.54
C THR A 32 5.70 1.77 -6.22
N VAL A 33 5.56 2.60 -5.19
CA VAL A 33 5.06 2.18 -3.86
C VAL A 33 3.74 2.86 -3.55
N LEU A 34 2.74 2.06 -3.16
CA LEU A 34 1.41 2.52 -2.79
C LEU A 34 1.09 2.13 -1.35
N PHE A 35 0.93 3.11 -0.46
CA PHE A 35 0.51 2.86 0.91
C PHE A 35 -1.01 2.87 1.05
N GLY A 36 -1.55 1.88 1.77
CA GLY A 36 -3.00 1.74 2.01
C GLY A 36 -3.57 2.83 2.90
N ASP A 37 -2.75 3.48 3.72
CA ASP A 37 -3.14 4.57 4.61
C ASP A 37 -1.97 5.53 4.89
N ASN A 38 -2.30 6.75 5.33
CA ASN A 38 -1.33 7.82 5.62
C ASN A 38 -0.49 7.57 6.88
N VAL A 39 -1.01 6.81 7.85
CA VAL A 39 -0.33 6.59 9.13
C VAL A 39 0.85 5.65 8.91
N LEU A 40 0.63 4.55 8.18
CA LEU A 40 1.69 3.64 7.77
C LEU A 40 2.68 4.32 6.83
N ALA A 41 2.20 5.11 5.87
CA ALA A 41 3.06 5.89 4.97
C ALA A 41 4.00 6.85 5.72
N GLY A 42 3.55 7.41 6.84
CA GLY A 42 4.38 8.28 7.70
C GLY A 42 5.33 7.52 8.63
N ARG A 43 5.21 6.19 8.75
CA ARG A 43 6.05 5.34 9.60
C ARG A 43 7.09 4.55 8.82
N LEU A 44 6.91 4.37 7.51
CA LEU A 44 7.81 3.59 6.67
C LEU A 44 8.50 4.51 5.66
N HIS A 45 9.82 4.48 5.66
CA HIS A 45 10.66 5.15 4.67
C HIS A 45 11.11 4.14 3.60
N ILE A 46 11.04 4.55 2.34
CA ILE A 46 11.52 3.74 1.22
C ILE A 46 12.98 4.12 0.96
N ASP A 47 13.90 3.21 1.30
CA ASP A 47 15.34 3.46 1.16
C ASP A 47 15.82 3.22 -0.27
N ASP A 48 15.31 2.18 -0.92
CA ASP A 48 15.71 1.77 -2.26
C ASP A 48 14.59 1.01 -2.96
N ILE A 49 14.52 1.19 -4.28
CA ILE A 49 13.68 0.41 -5.19
C ILE A 49 14.55 -0.03 -6.34
N SER A 50 14.70 -1.35 -6.47
CA SER A 50 15.56 -1.93 -7.49
C SER A 50 14.90 -3.13 -8.15
N THR A 51 15.34 -3.41 -9.37
CA THR A 51 14.96 -4.62 -10.11
C THR A 51 16.23 -5.42 -10.40
N ALA A 52 16.25 -6.68 -9.98
CA ALA A 52 17.31 -7.64 -10.27
C ALA A 52 16.81 -8.69 -11.27
N GLN A 53 17.73 -9.49 -11.81
CA GLN A 53 17.40 -10.66 -12.64
C GLN A 53 17.69 -11.95 -11.87
N VAL A 54 16.74 -12.89 -11.87
CA VAL A 54 16.88 -14.24 -11.30
C VAL A 54 16.28 -15.22 -12.29
N ASP A 55 17.08 -16.16 -12.78
CA ASP A 55 16.66 -17.20 -13.75
C ASP A 55 15.91 -16.64 -14.98
N GLY A 56 16.42 -15.52 -15.52
CA GLY A 56 15.83 -14.84 -16.69
C GLY A 56 14.54 -14.08 -16.40
N ARG A 57 14.14 -13.94 -15.13
CA ARG A 57 12.93 -13.24 -14.68
C ARG A 57 13.29 -12.04 -13.82
N ALA A 58 12.52 -10.96 -13.96
CA ALA A 58 12.67 -9.79 -13.12
C ALA A 58 12.32 -10.11 -11.67
N ARG A 59 13.10 -9.58 -10.74
CA ARG A 59 12.87 -9.60 -9.30
C ARG A 59 12.80 -8.18 -8.78
N GLY A 60 11.64 -7.76 -8.30
CA GLY A 60 11.45 -6.47 -7.67
C GLY A 60 11.90 -6.53 -6.23
N VAL A 61 12.67 -5.54 -5.80
CA VAL A 61 13.18 -5.41 -4.44
C VAL A 61 12.88 -4.00 -3.94
N VAL A 62 12.31 -3.92 -2.75
CA VAL A 62 12.01 -2.67 -2.06
C VAL A 62 12.60 -2.76 -0.66
N ARG A 63 13.53 -1.85 -0.35
CA ARG A 63 14.08 -1.70 1.00
C ARG A 63 13.26 -0.65 1.75
N VAL A 64 12.78 -1.05 2.92
CA VAL A 64 11.93 -0.24 3.79
C VAL A 64 12.57 -0.14 5.15
N THR A 65 12.69 1.08 5.67
CA THR A 65 13.10 1.36 7.04
C THR A 65 11.91 1.86 7.86
N SER A 66 11.71 1.30 9.04
CA SER A 66 10.78 1.85 10.02
C SER A 66 11.35 3.13 10.64
N GLN A 67 10.58 4.20 10.60
CA GLN A 67 10.81 5.44 11.34
C GLN A 67 10.01 5.48 12.65
N TYR A 68 9.44 4.34 13.05
CA TYR A 68 8.64 4.20 14.25
C TYR A 68 9.29 3.22 15.22
N LYS A 69 9.06 3.43 16.53
CA LYS A 69 9.69 2.64 17.59
C LYS A 69 9.00 1.30 17.90
N GLY A 70 7.71 1.17 17.60
CA GLY A 70 6.97 -0.08 17.78
C GLY A 70 7.03 -0.96 16.54
N ASP A 71 6.49 -2.17 16.59
CA ASP A 71 6.44 -3.06 15.42
C ASP A 71 5.27 -2.70 14.48
N GLN A 72 5.46 -2.83 13.18
CA GLN A 72 4.40 -2.65 12.17
C GLN A 72 4.11 -3.98 11.48
N HIS A 73 2.90 -4.51 11.68
CA HIS A 73 2.40 -5.66 10.95
C HIS A 73 1.83 -5.19 9.62
N ILE A 74 2.44 -5.60 8.52
CA ILE A 74 2.04 -5.14 7.18
C ILE A 74 1.64 -6.31 6.29
N GLN A 75 0.79 -6.00 5.34
CA GLN A 75 0.55 -6.83 4.17
C GLN A 75 1.06 -6.12 2.92
N TYR A 76 1.65 -6.88 2.00
CA TYR A 76 2.12 -6.33 0.74
C TYR A 76 1.79 -7.23 -0.45
N ARG A 77 1.73 -6.61 -1.64
CA ARG A 77 1.46 -7.30 -2.90
C ARG A 77 2.16 -6.59 -4.06
N PHE A 78 2.77 -7.38 -4.95
CA PHE A 78 3.38 -6.89 -6.18
C PHE A 78 2.39 -6.99 -7.35
N TYR A 79 2.44 -5.97 -8.21
CA TYR A 79 1.80 -5.91 -9.52
C TYR A 79 2.90 -5.74 -10.55
N TRP A 80 2.85 -6.52 -11.61
CA TRP A 80 3.88 -6.60 -12.64
C TRP A 80 3.36 -6.03 -13.95
N TYR A 81 4.22 -5.29 -14.62
CA TYR A 81 3.95 -4.64 -15.88
C TYR A 81 5.02 -4.98 -16.90
N ASP A 82 4.66 -5.00 -18.18
CA ASP A 82 5.62 -5.08 -19.27
C ASP A 82 6.30 -3.73 -19.54
N ASP A 83 7.18 -3.68 -20.54
CA ASP A 83 7.91 -2.47 -20.91
C ASP A 83 7.01 -1.35 -21.45
N SER A 84 5.76 -1.66 -21.83
CA SER A 84 4.75 -0.69 -22.26
C SER A 84 3.88 -0.18 -21.11
N GLY A 85 4.08 -0.70 -19.89
CA GLY A 85 3.30 -0.36 -18.72
C GLY A 85 1.96 -1.09 -18.62
N LEU A 86 1.74 -2.14 -19.43
CA LEU A 86 0.54 -2.97 -19.34
C LEU A 86 0.70 -4.02 -18.25
N GLU A 87 -0.33 -4.20 -17.41
CA GLU A 87 -0.32 -5.21 -16.35
C GLU A 87 -0.29 -6.62 -16.95
N VAL A 88 0.69 -7.44 -16.52
CA VAL A 88 0.91 -8.79 -17.05
C VAL A 88 0.50 -9.90 -16.09
N ASN A 89 -0.03 -9.55 -14.91
CA ASN A 89 -0.58 -10.50 -13.95
C ASN A 89 -1.86 -11.15 -14.50
N THR A 90 -1.77 -12.37 -15.01
CA THR A 90 -2.97 -13.15 -15.39
C THR A 90 -3.80 -13.59 -14.18
N LYS A 91 -3.15 -13.71 -13.01
CA LYS A 91 -3.77 -13.89 -11.69
C LYS A 91 -2.99 -13.09 -10.66
N LEU A 92 -3.68 -12.33 -9.82
CA LEU A 92 -3.05 -11.60 -8.73
C LEU A 92 -2.50 -12.57 -7.68
N GLY A 93 -1.20 -12.48 -7.38
CA GLY A 93 -0.57 -13.25 -6.29
C GLY A 93 -1.20 -12.90 -4.94
N PRO A 94 -1.20 -13.75 -3.91
CA PRO A 94 -1.86 -13.44 -2.63
C PRO A 94 -1.20 -12.23 -1.94
N TRP A 95 -1.93 -11.59 -1.02
CA TRP A 95 -1.31 -10.68 -0.05
C TRP A 95 -0.32 -11.47 0.81
N ARG A 96 0.90 -10.96 0.95
CA ARG A 96 1.92 -11.53 1.85
C ARG A 96 1.99 -10.70 3.11
N GLN A 97 2.23 -11.34 4.25
CA GLN A 97 2.35 -10.66 5.54
C GLN A 97 3.79 -10.66 6.01
N THR A 98 4.21 -9.57 6.67
CA THR A 98 5.49 -9.49 7.39
C THR A 98 5.39 -8.49 8.53
N VAL A 99 6.39 -8.50 9.41
CA VAL A 99 6.57 -7.48 10.45
C VAL A 99 7.79 -6.64 10.09
N VAL A 100 7.64 -5.31 10.14
CA VAL A 100 8.77 -4.37 10.16
C VAL A 100 8.97 -3.98 11.62
N ARG A 101 10.05 -4.42 12.26
CA ARG A 101 10.27 -4.09 13.66
C ARG A 101 10.62 -2.61 13.82
N GLY A 102 10.47 -2.10 15.04
CA GLY A 102 10.80 -0.72 15.35
C GLY A 102 12.23 -0.36 14.95
N MET A 103 12.40 0.73 14.20
CA MET A 103 13.68 1.20 13.66
C MET A 103 14.46 0.20 12.77
N GLU A 104 13.83 -0.89 12.34
CA GLU A 104 14.46 -1.91 11.49
C GLU A 104 14.36 -1.55 10.00
N THR A 105 15.37 -1.97 9.24
CA THR A 105 15.33 -1.99 7.78
C THR A 105 15.11 -3.42 7.28
N ILE A 106 14.10 -3.64 6.45
CA ILE A 106 13.83 -4.92 5.79
C ILE A 106 13.87 -4.81 4.27
N SER A 107 14.08 -5.94 3.60
CA SER A 107 13.96 -6.06 2.14
C SER A 107 12.75 -6.90 1.78
N ILE A 108 11.79 -6.30 1.08
CA ILE A 108 10.62 -6.97 0.53
C ILE A 108 10.90 -7.27 -0.94
N SER A 109 10.64 -8.51 -1.39
CA SER A 109 10.90 -8.86 -2.79
C SER A 109 9.96 -9.92 -3.35
N GLU A 110 9.79 -9.89 -4.67
CA GLU A 110 9.04 -10.86 -5.44
C GLU A 110 9.68 -11.06 -6.82
N VAL A 111 9.59 -12.27 -7.37
CA VAL A 111 10.02 -12.59 -8.74
C VAL A 111 8.80 -12.67 -9.64
N SER A 112 8.87 -12.09 -10.84
CA SER A 112 7.77 -12.13 -11.79
C SER A 112 7.51 -13.55 -12.28
N VAL A 113 6.27 -14.00 -12.09
CA VAL A 113 5.78 -15.27 -12.66
C VAL A 113 5.53 -15.14 -14.16
N ASN A 114 5.29 -13.92 -14.68
CA ASN A 114 5.18 -13.67 -16.11
C ASN A 114 6.55 -13.28 -16.68
N PRO A 115 7.12 -13.99 -17.68
CA PRO A 115 8.40 -13.62 -18.30
C PRO A 115 8.47 -12.19 -18.87
N ASN A 116 7.30 -11.65 -19.26
CA ASN A 116 7.16 -10.29 -19.78
C ASN A 116 7.05 -9.24 -18.67
N GLY A 117 6.93 -9.63 -17.41
CA GLY A 117 6.95 -8.69 -16.28
C GLY A 117 8.36 -8.14 -16.09
N LYS A 118 8.54 -6.86 -16.43
CA LYS A 118 9.83 -6.13 -16.35
C LYS A 118 9.80 -5.00 -15.35
N GLN A 119 8.64 -4.40 -15.15
CA GLN A 119 8.40 -3.32 -14.20
C GLN A 119 7.44 -3.78 -13.12
N PHE A 120 7.45 -3.13 -11.95
CA PHE A 120 6.52 -3.48 -10.88
C PHE A 120 6.00 -2.26 -10.14
N ARG A 121 4.88 -2.46 -9.45
CA ARG A 121 4.36 -1.64 -8.36
C ARG A 121 4.16 -2.53 -7.14
N ILE A 122 4.43 -2.02 -5.95
CA ILE A 122 4.10 -2.67 -4.69
C ILE A 122 3.00 -1.88 -3.98
N GLN A 123 2.01 -2.59 -3.44
CA GLN A 123 1.06 -2.03 -2.50
C GLN A 123 1.39 -2.56 -1.10
N ILE A 124 1.41 -1.67 -0.11
CA ILE A 124 1.70 -1.96 1.29
C ILE A 124 0.55 -1.42 2.14
N ARG A 125 -0.03 -2.22 3.03
CA ARG A 125 -1.10 -1.81 3.95
C ARG A 125 -0.87 -2.37 5.34
N GLU A 126 -1.49 -1.77 6.34
CA GLU A 126 -1.53 -2.35 7.69
C GLU A 126 -2.25 -3.71 7.65
N SER A 127 -1.82 -4.64 8.49
CA SER A 127 -2.50 -5.93 8.65
C SER A 127 -3.71 -5.76 9.55
N ASP A 128 -4.88 -6.13 9.04
CA ASP A 128 -6.11 -6.27 9.84
C ASP A 128 -5.91 -7.47 10.80
N ASN A 129 -5.42 -7.22 12.01
CA ASN A 129 -5.35 -8.22 13.09
C ASN A 129 -6.40 -7.91 14.16
#